data_AF-A0A7Y2D3H2-F1
#
_entry.id   AF-A0A7Y2D3H2-F1
#
_cell.length_a   1.000
_cell.length_b   1.000
_cell.length_c   1.000
_cell.angle_alpha   90.00
_cell.angle_beta   90.00
_cell.angle_gamma   90.00
#
_symmetry.space_group_name_H-M   'P 1'
#
loop_
_entity.id
_entity.type
_entity.pdbx_description
1 polymer ?
#
loop_
_entity_poly.entity_id
_entity_poly.type
_entity_poly.pdbx_seq_one_letter_code
_entity_poly.pdbx_strand_id
1 'polypeptide(L)'
;MKKLTYIASTFLLLLVTSGLLYTFTPFLSTISSQSYPHEKDADIPGMLKKAKSKFTKEQFQRGRAEGVALKRGIVEGQEFDPALRPVAIEKMEKQEELIREMPESILKDDLLIAWTPLGPAPIPNGQTSPTAPVSGRVTAIAIHPTNANIVYVGAAQGGVYRSTDGGTNWTPIFDNAQSLAIGALALAPSSPDTLYVGTGEPNFSIDSYFGVGVYRIDNASTTATLNGPFNQDSVANDVFSGRSVSEILVHPTLPGTIFVSTTSGLGGIRPANSAFPSRGIYRSTNATSGSPTFFKLTGLAANINASVRDLAIDPTDANVLVAVLVAGSPTGGIYRSANALAASPTFTQTLQFTGAFSTSSLTGELASQRSLGDTNATFYAGTGFGGGRVYRSLDGGVNWTLQIDNNFCGGQCFYDIAIAVDPTNAANVYLGGDPTIISASSTNSGLSFTDNSAGVHVDTHAMEVAPSTPSTIYLGTDGGIYKSTDSGATWTSLNNSQFSATQFMSLDLHPTDPNFSLGGTQDNGTNFYQ
;
A
#
# COMPACT_ATOMS: atom_id res chain seq x y z
N MET A 1 57.52 -1.74 -10.12
CA MET A 1 58.82 -2.16 -10.70
C MET A 1 58.87 -3.68 -10.62
N LYS A 2 59.04 -4.54 -11.64
CA LYS A 2 59.29 -4.52 -13.09
C LYS A 2 58.54 -5.77 -13.64
N LYS A 3 57.66 -5.66 -14.64
CA LYS A 3 57.85 -6.09 -16.05
C LYS A 3 58.71 -7.36 -16.23
N LEU A 4 58.18 -8.38 -16.93
CA LEU A 4 58.74 -8.83 -18.21
C LEU A 4 57.71 -9.62 -19.06
N THR A 5 57.69 -9.27 -20.34
CA THR A 5 56.95 -9.84 -21.48
C THR A 5 57.96 -10.66 -22.32
N TYR A 6 57.53 -11.61 -23.17
CA TYR A 6 58.05 -11.98 -24.53
C TYR A 6 57.36 -13.31 -24.95
N ILE A 7 56.41 -13.34 -25.90
CA ILE A 7 56.44 -13.39 -27.38
C ILE A 7 56.76 -14.77 -27.99
N ALA A 8 55.92 -15.09 -28.99
CA ALA A 8 55.71 -16.30 -29.78
C ALA A 8 56.87 -16.79 -30.68
N SER A 9 56.74 -18.04 -31.17
CA SER A 9 57.03 -18.41 -32.56
C SER A 9 56.39 -19.75 -32.97
N THR A 10 55.99 -19.79 -34.24
CA THR A 10 55.14 -20.72 -35.00
C THR A 10 55.99 -21.78 -35.74
N PHE A 11 55.53 -23.02 -35.96
CA PHE A 11 55.29 -23.63 -37.30
C PHE A 11 54.97 -25.15 -37.29
N LEU A 12 54.14 -25.46 -38.29
CA LEU A 12 53.44 -26.64 -38.79
C LEU A 12 54.31 -27.84 -39.25
N LEU A 13 53.79 -29.07 -39.17
CA LEU A 13 54.01 -30.10 -40.21
C LEU A 13 52.84 -31.10 -40.34
N LEU A 14 52.51 -31.40 -41.60
CA LEU A 14 51.44 -32.24 -42.18
C LEU A 14 51.70 -33.75 -42.15
N LEU A 15 50.62 -34.56 -42.23
CA LEU A 15 50.32 -35.66 -43.20
C LEU A 15 49.09 -36.46 -42.69
N VAL A 16 47.86 -36.23 -43.17
CA VAL A 16 47.14 -36.81 -44.35
C VAL A 16 47.01 -38.34 -44.35
N THR A 17 45.78 -38.85 -44.19
CA THR A 17 45.03 -39.73 -45.13
C THR A 17 43.57 -39.79 -44.67
N SER A 18 42.65 -39.02 -45.27
CA SER A 18 41.61 -39.46 -46.24
C SER A 18 40.33 -38.74 -45.75
N GLY A 19 39.48 -38.05 -46.51
CA GLY A 19 39.34 -37.88 -47.93
C GLY A 19 37.83 -37.73 -48.22
N LEU A 20 37.22 -36.61 -47.83
CA LEU A 20 36.04 -36.03 -48.49
C LEU A 20 35.88 -34.57 -48.01
N LEU A 21 36.18 -33.62 -48.93
CA LEU A 21 35.98 -32.18 -48.74
C LEU A 21 34.53 -31.80 -49.08
N TYR A 22 33.93 -30.94 -48.24
CA TYR A 22 33.09 -29.85 -48.73
C TYR A 22 33.62 -28.54 -48.15
N THR A 23 33.79 -27.57 -49.04
CA THR A 23 34.45 -26.29 -48.88
C THR A 23 33.61 -25.28 -48.12
N PHE A 24 34.20 -24.55 -47.16
CA PHE A 24 33.77 -23.20 -46.80
C PHE A 24 35.01 -22.31 -46.64
N THR A 25 35.11 -21.30 -47.50
CA THR A 25 36.11 -20.22 -47.44
C THR A 25 35.89 -19.33 -46.21
N PRO A 26 36.95 -18.84 -45.53
CA PRO A 26 36.82 -17.95 -44.40
C PRO A 26 36.70 -16.50 -44.88
N PHE A 27 35.73 -15.75 -44.34
CA PHE A 27 35.80 -14.29 -44.34
C PHE A 27 36.21 -13.86 -42.93
N LEU A 28 37.50 -13.53 -42.79
CA LEU A 28 38.02 -12.74 -41.69
C LEU A 28 37.49 -11.32 -41.85
N SER A 29 36.57 -10.90 -41.00
CA SER A 29 36.39 -9.48 -40.68
C SER A 29 36.94 -9.23 -39.27
N THR A 30 37.94 -8.38 -39.21
CA THR A 30 38.54 -7.78 -38.00
C THR A 30 37.49 -7.29 -37.01
N ILE A 31 37.46 -7.86 -35.80
CA ILE A 31 36.78 -7.23 -34.66
C ILE A 31 37.72 -6.18 -34.07
N SER A 32 37.40 -4.93 -34.37
CA SER A 32 37.93 -3.73 -33.72
C SER A 32 37.57 -3.77 -32.23
N SER A 33 38.57 -3.67 -31.35
CA SER A 33 38.36 -3.42 -29.92
C SER A 33 37.98 -1.94 -29.70
N GLN A 34 36.71 -1.59 -29.91
CA GLN A 34 36.19 -0.29 -29.49
C GLN A 34 35.61 -0.40 -28.08
N SER A 35 36.15 0.40 -27.17
CA SER A 35 35.53 0.67 -25.88
C SER A 35 34.18 1.35 -26.11
N TYR A 36 33.08 0.64 -25.80
CA TYR A 36 31.73 1.16 -25.91
C TYR A 36 31.44 2.19 -24.79
N PRO A 37 30.89 3.37 -25.10
CA PRO A 37 30.46 4.31 -24.08
C PRO A 37 29.22 3.77 -23.34
N HIS A 38 29.39 3.52 -22.04
CA HIS A 38 28.44 2.85 -21.13
C HIS A 38 27.08 3.57 -20.94
N GLU A 39 26.94 4.81 -21.41
CA GLU A 39 25.78 5.67 -21.11
C GLU A 39 24.50 5.28 -21.88
N LYS A 40 24.61 4.50 -22.96
CA LYS A 40 23.47 4.20 -23.87
C LYS A 40 22.90 2.79 -23.80
N ASP A 41 23.47 1.88 -23.01
CA ASP A 41 22.95 0.51 -22.90
C ASP A 41 21.85 0.43 -21.82
N ALA A 42 20.63 0.11 -22.23
CA ALA A 42 19.46 0.00 -21.35
C ALA A 42 19.57 -1.17 -20.36
N ASP A 43 20.38 -2.18 -20.65
CA ASP A 43 20.46 -3.42 -19.86
C ASP A 43 21.42 -3.32 -18.66
N ILE A 44 22.18 -2.21 -18.55
CA ILE A 44 23.14 -1.98 -17.46
C ILE A 44 22.48 -1.12 -16.38
N PRO A 45 22.32 -1.60 -15.13
CA PRO A 45 21.75 -0.84 -14.03
C PRO A 45 22.44 0.52 -13.82
N GLY A 46 21.66 1.57 -13.55
CA GLY A 46 22.15 2.95 -13.44
C GLY A 46 23.25 3.14 -12.39
N MET A 47 23.26 2.33 -11.33
CA MET A 47 24.31 2.34 -10.31
C MET A 47 25.68 1.92 -10.84
N LEU A 48 25.72 1.00 -11.82
CA LEU A 48 26.97 0.52 -12.44
C LEU A 48 27.48 1.48 -13.52
N LYS A 49 26.58 2.25 -14.15
CA LYS A 49 26.95 3.37 -15.04
C LYS A 49 27.75 4.46 -14.30
N LYS A 50 27.50 4.64 -12.99
CA LYS A 50 28.20 5.62 -12.13
C LYS A 50 29.55 5.14 -11.60
N ALA A 51 29.81 3.83 -11.57
CA ALA A 51 30.96 3.23 -10.87
C ALA A 51 32.32 3.38 -11.59
N LYS A 52 32.39 3.95 -12.81
CA LYS A 52 33.61 4.13 -13.64
C LYS A 52 34.47 2.88 -13.86
N SER A 53 34.02 1.70 -13.45
CA SER A 53 34.71 0.41 -13.64
C SER A 53 34.50 -0.09 -15.06
N LYS A 54 35.60 -0.38 -15.77
CA LYS A 54 35.60 -0.80 -17.17
C LYS A 54 35.33 -2.31 -17.29
N PHE A 55 34.06 -2.70 -17.38
CA PHE A 55 33.67 -4.05 -17.79
C PHE A 55 32.89 -3.98 -19.10
N THR A 56 33.09 -4.93 -20.02
CA THR A 56 32.30 -5.04 -21.26
C THR A 56 30.90 -5.56 -20.97
N LYS A 57 29.96 -5.41 -21.92
CA LYS A 57 28.60 -5.97 -21.82
C LYS A 57 28.64 -7.46 -21.54
N GLU A 58 29.53 -8.17 -22.22
CA GLU A 58 29.75 -9.60 -22.07
C GLU A 58 30.29 -9.93 -20.67
N GLN A 59 31.20 -9.13 -20.13
CA GLN A 59 31.71 -9.32 -18.77
C GLN A 59 30.62 -9.11 -17.71
N PHE A 60 29.74 -8.13 -17.90
CA PHE A 60 28.60 -7.91 -16.99
C PHE A 60 27.57 -9.05 -17.09
N GLN A 61 27.17 -9.43 -18.30
CA GLN A 61 26.22 -10.53 -18.50
C GLN A 61 26.77 -11.84 -17.95
N ARG A 62 28.07 -12.10 -18.16
CA ARG A 62 28.75 -13.25 -17.58
C ARG A 62 28.77 -13.20 -16.06
N GLY A 63 29.21 -12.09 -15.45
CA GLY A 63 29.22 -11.95 -13.99
C GLY A 63 27.82 -12.02 -13.35
N ARG A 64 26.79 -11.54 -14.05
CA ARG A 64 25.39 -11.70 -13.62
C ARG A 64 24.96 -13.17 -13.70
N ALA A 65 25.28 -13.86 -14.78
CA ALA A 65 24.98 -15.27 -14.95
C ALA A 65 25.71 -16.13 -13.90
N GLU A 66 27.00 -15.87 -13.65
CA GLU A 66 27.80 -16.50 -12.61
C GLU A 66 27.24 -16.22 -11.21
N GLY A 67 26.84 -14.97 -10.92
CA GLY A 67 26.21 -14.62 -9.65
C GLY A 67 24.85 -15.30 -9.42
N VAL A 68 24.03 -15.42 -10.47
CA VAL A 68 22.77 -16.18 -10.42
C VAL A 68 23.03 -17.67 -10.26
N ALA A 69 24.04 -18.21 -10.95
CA ALA A 69 24.46 -19.60 -10.84
C ALA A 69 24.94 -19.94 -9.42
N LEU A 70 25.79 -19.10 -8.83
CA LEU A 70 26.25 -19.25 -7.44
C LEU A 70 25.09 -19.23 -6.44
N LYS A 71 24.12 -18.32 -6.61
CA LYS A 71 22.90 -18.29 -5.79
C LYS A 71 22.00 -19.53 -5.96
N ARG A 72 22.16 -20.26 -7.06
CA ARG A 72 21.50 -21.55 -7.34
C ARG A 72 22.35 -22.75 -6.93
N GLY A 73 23.48 -22.53 -6.23
CA GLY A 73 24.41 -23.60 -5.85
C GLY A 73 25.23 -24.16 -7.01
N ILE A 74 25.25 -23.50 -8.17
CA ILE A 74 26.05 -23.89 -9.34
C ILE A 74 27.39 -23.18 -9.24
N VAL A 75 28.40 -23.90 -8.76
CA VAL A 75 29.77 -23.39 -8.58
C VAL A 75 30.60 -23.70 -9.82
N GLU A 76 31.40 -22.73 -10.27
CA GLU A 76 32.32 -22.91 -11.38
C GLU A 76 33.30 -24.06 -11.11
N GLY A 77 33.38 -25.04 -12.02
CA GLY A 77 34.22 -26.23 -11.88
C GLY A 77 33.58 -27.39 -11.09
N GLN A 78 32.41 -27.19 -10.49
CA GLN A 78 31.61 -28.27 -9.93
C GLN A 78 30.75 -28.88 -11.04
N GLU A 79 30.77 -30.20 -11.18
CA GLU A 79 29.99 -30.90 -12.20
C GLU A 79 28.49 -30.73 -11.91
N PHE A 80 27.76 -30.04 -12.79
CA PHE A 80 26.32 -29.90 -12.69
C PHE A 80 25.68 -31.25 -13.04
N ASP A 81 25.04 -31.91 -12.08
CA ASP A 81 24.27 -33.11 -12.35
C ASP A 81 22.89 -32.71 -12.94
N PRO A 82 22.68 -32.90 -14.25
CA PRO A 82 21.41 -32.54 -14.89
C PRO A 82 20.23 -33.39 -14.39
N ALA A 83 20.48 -34.49 -13.68
CA ALA A 83 19.44 -35.33 -13.10
C ALA A 83 18.81 -34.73 -11.83
N LEU A 84 19.45 -33.76 -11.17
CA LEU A 84 18.91 -33.16 -9.94
C LEU A 84 17.54 -32.50 -10.14
N ARG A 85 17.32 -31.83 -11.28
CA ARG A 85 16.03 -31.19 -11.58
C ARG A 85 14.93 -32.23 -11.88
N PRO A 86 15.12 -33.20 -12.79
CA PRO A 86 14.17 -34.30 -12.97
C PRO A 86 13.87 -35.07 -11.68
N VAL A 87 14.89 -35.38 -10.86
CA VAL A 87 14.71 -36.08 -9.58
C VAL A 87 13.95 -35.24 -8.57
N ALA A 88 14.18 -33.92 -8.52
CA ALA A 88 13.41 -33.02 -7.67
C ALA A 88 11.94 -32.93 -8.12
N ILE A 89 11.68 -32.85 -9.43
CA ILE A 89 10.32 -32.86 -9.98
C ILE A 89 9.63 -34.18 -9.64
N GLU A 90 10.29 -35.32 -9.85
CA GLU A 90 9.73 -36.64 -9.53
C GLU A 90 9.44 -36.77 -8.03
N LYS A 91 10.32 -36.27 -7.15
CA LYS A 91 10.08 -36.24 -5.70
C LYS A 91 8.89 -35.36 -5.33
N MET A 92 8.78 -34.17 -5.93
CA MET A 92 7.65 -33.25 -5.72
C MET A 92 6.34 -33.89 -6.19
N GLU A 93 6.30 -34.43 -7.41
CA GLU A 93 5.12 -35.10 -7.97
C GLU A 93 4.69 -36.30 -7.11
N LYS A 94 5.66 -37.09 -6.63
CA LYS A 94 5.39 -38.21 -5.73
C LYS A 94 4.88 -37.74 -4.36
N GLN A 95 5.39 -36.62 -3.84
CA GLN A 95 4.85 -36.01 -2.61
C GLN A 95 3.43 -35.49 -2.82
N GLU A 96 3.13 -34.84 -3.95
CA GLU A 96 1.78 -34.41 -4.28
C GLU A 96 0.80 -35.58 -4.39
N GLU A 97 1.23 -36.68 -5.03
CA GLU A 97 0.42 -37.89 -5.16
C GLU A 97 0.14 -38.52 -3.79
N LEU A 98 1.17 -38.64 -2.94
CA LEU A 98 1.01 -39.09 -1.55
C LEU A 98 0.05 -38.19 -0.76
N ILE A 99 0.15 -36.86 -0.89
CA ILE A 99 -0.75 -35.91 -0.23
C ILE A 99 -2.20 -36.07 -0.72
N ARG A 100 -2.42 -36.30 -2.01
CA ARG A 100 -3.77 -36.55 -2.58
C ARG A 100 -4.40 -37.85 -2.10
N GLU A 101 -3.57 -38.87 -1.84
CA GLU A 101 -4.01 -40.17 -1.34
C GLU A 101 -4.16 -40.22 0.19
N MET A 102 -3.63 -39.22 0.91
CA MET A 102 -3.75 -39.13 2.37
C MET A 102 -5.21 -38.85 2.79
N PRO A 103 -5.73 -39.57 3.81
CA PRO A 103 -7.02 -39.25 4.41
C PRO A 103 -7.05 -37.81 4.92
N GLU A 104 -8.13 -37.08 4.65
CA GLU A 104 -8.33 -35.69 5.06
C GLU A 104 -8.16 -35.47 6.59
N SER A 105 -8.38 -36.52 7.38
CA SER A 105 -8.16 -36.53 8.83
C SER A 105 -6.68 -36.46 9.24
N ILE A 106 -5.75 -37.01 8.44
CA ILE A 106 -4.30 -36.96 8.71
C ILE A 106 -3.74 -35.59 8.29
N LEU A 107 -4.21 -35.04 7.16
CA LEU A 107 -3.87 -33.69 6.73
C LEU A 107 -4.29 -32.63 7.75
N LYS A 108 -5.47 -32.80 8.38
CA LYS A 108 -5.94 -31.88 9.42
C LYS A 108 -5.03 -31.86 10.65
N ASP A 109 -4.61 -33.01 11.17
CA ASP A 109 -3.84 -33.05 12.43
C ASP A 109 -2.39 -32.58 12.28
N ASP A 110 -1.74 -32.81 11.12
CA ASP A 110 -0.38 -32.30 10.84
C ASP A 110 -0.34 -30.87 10.27
N LEU A 111 -1.41 -30.37 9.63
CA LEU A 111 -1.53 -28.94 9.24
C LEU A 111 -1.98 -28.04 10.42
N LEU A 112 -2.39 -28.64 11.54
CA LEU A 112 -2.67 -27.95 12.80
C LEU A 112 -1.39 -27.64 13.61
N ILE A 113 -0.20 -27.94 13.09
CA ILE A 113 1.06 -27.42 13.63
C ILE A 113 0.97 -25.88 13.70
N ALA A 114 1.48 -25.30 14.78
CA ALA A 114 1.56 -23.85 14.94
C ALA A 114 2.30 -23.23 13.74
N TRP A 115 1.56 -22.51 12.89
CA TRP A 115 2.14 -21.67 11.84
C TRP A 115 3.21 -20.79 12.47
N THR A 116 4.44 -20.91 11.95
CA THR A 116 5.56 -20.10 12.42
C THR A 116 5.91 -19.10 11.33
N PRO A 117 5.92 -17.78 11.63
CA PRO A 117 6.33 -16.79 10.65
C PRO A 117 7.82 -16.94 10.31
N LEU A 118 8.15 -16.99 9.01
CA LEU A 118 9.55 -17.07 8.53
C LEU A 118 10.22 -15.70 8.39
N GLY A 119 9.43 -14.63 8.21
CA GLY A 119 9.93 -13.27 8.00
C GLY A 119 10.55 -13.03 6.60
N PRO A 120 11.34 -11.95 6.44
CA PRO A 120 11.74 -11.02 7.49
C PRO A 120 10.59 -10.07 7.88
N ALA A 121 10.50 -9.82 9.19
CA ALA A 121 9.70 -8.74 9.77
C ALA A 121 10.66 -7.95 10.70
N PRO A 122 11.01 -6.69 10.39
CA PRO A 122 10.82 -6.00 9.11
C PRO A 122 11.89 -6.44 8.08
N ILE A 123 11.86 -5.92 6.86
CA ILE A 123 13.00 -5.95 5.93
C ILE A 123 14.06 -4.97 6.47
N PRO A 124 15.24 -5.41 6.95
CA PRO A 124 16.16 -4.54 7.69
C PRO A 124 16.81 -3.44 6.84
N ASN A 125 17.05 -3.73 5.56
CA ASN A 125 17.73 -2.85 4.60
C ASN A 125 16.75 -2.36 3.51
N GLY A 126 15.70 -1.67 3.92
CA GLY A 126 14.66 -1.18 3.02
C GLY A 126 15.10 -0.10 2.04
N GLN A 127 14.30 0.15 1.00
CA GLN A 127 14.59 1.15 -0.03
C GLN A 127 14.25 2.59 0.41
N THR A 128 14.89 3.06 1.48
CA THR A 128 14.82 4.47 1.94
C THR A 128 16.15 5.19 1.79
N SER A 129 16.14 6.52 1.90
CA SER A 129 17.35 7.36 1.88
C SER A 129 17.35 8.35 3.07
N PRO A 130 18.20 8.15 4.11
CA PRO A 130 19.09 7.00 4.31
C PRO A 130 18.33 5.69 4.52
N THR A 131 19.01 4.55 4.33
CA THR A 131 18.44 3.20 4.51
C THR A 131 17.93 2.98 5.92
N ALA A 132 16.71 2.45 6.04
CA ALA A 132 16.02 2.13 7.28
C ALA A 132 15.19 0.85 7.09
N PRO A 133 14.75 0.21 8.19
CA PRO A 133 13.84 -0.92 8.11
C PRO A 133 12.47 -0.54 7.53
N VAL A 134 11.95 -1.39 6.66
CA VAL A 134 10.64 -1.25 5.99
C VAL A 134 9.82 -2.53 6.10
N SER A 135 8.51 -2.42 5.94
CA SER A 135 7.57 -3.53 5.92
C SER A 135 6.75 -3.50 4.62
N GLY A 136 5.44 -3.72 4.68
CA GLY A 136 4.54 -3.53 3.55
C GLY A 136 3.57 -2.38 3.75
N ARG A 137 2.72 -2.17 2.73
CA ARG A 137 1.83 -1.02 2.59
C ARG A 137 0.88 -0.83 3.77
N VAL A 138 0.90 0.36 4.35
CA VAL A 138 -0.05 0.82 5.37
C VAL A 138 -1.09 1.73 4.72
N THR A 139 -2.36 1.36 4.78
CA THR A 139 -3.46 2.04 4.08
C THR A 139 -4.35 2.87 5.00
N ALA A 140 -4.35 2.60 6.31
CA ALA A 140 -5.20 3.29 7.27
C ALA A 140 -4.53 3.43 8.63
N ILE A 141 -4.77 4.55 9.31
CA ILE A 141 -4.24 4.85 10.63
C ILE A 141 -5.36 5.45 11.47
N ALA A 142 -5.51 5.01 12.72
CA ALA A 142 -6.39 5.64 13.70
C ALA A 142 -5.63 5.85 15.02
N ILE A 143 -5.74 7.04 15.61
CA ILE A 143 -5.04 7.42 16.84
C ILE A 143 -6.05 7.69 17.95
N HIS A 144 -5.78 7.18 19.15
CA HIS A 144 -6.64 7.40 20.30
C HIS A 144 -6.72 8.91 20.63
N PRO A 145 -7.93 9.48 20.81
CA PRO A 145 -8.13 10.93 20.87
C PRO A 145 -7.45 11.59 22.08
N THR A 146 -7.22 10.85 23.16
CA THR A 146 -6.60 11.35 24.40
C THR A 146 -5.21 10.79 24.68
N ASN A 147 -4.66 9.92 23.81
CA ASN A 147 -3.35 9.33 24.03
C ASN A 147 -2.66 8.99 22.69
N ALA A 148 -1.72 9.84 22.28
CA ALA A 148 -0.95 9.70 21.05
C ALA A 148 -0.11 8.41 20.95
N ASN A 149 0.06 7.65 22.04
CA ASN A 149 0.78 6.38 22.02
C ASN A 149 -0.11 5.17 21.72
N ILE A 150 -1.44 5.32 21.81
CA ILE A 150 -2.39 4.28 21.40
C ILE A 150 -2.76 4.53 19.94
N VAL A 151 -2.29 3.68 19.06
CA VAL A 151 -2.43 3.80 17.60
C VAL A 151 -2.77 2.46 16.98
N TYR A 152 -3.60 2.49 15.95
CA TYR A 152 -4.04 1.34 15.17
C TYR A 152 -3.63 1.55 13.72
N VAL A 153 -3.12 0.50 13.09
CA VAL A 153 -2.59 0.53 11.73
C VAL A 153 -3.24 -0.58 10.93
N GLY A 154 -3.84 -0.20 9.80
CA GLY A 154 -4.41 -1.11 8.81
C GLY A 154 -3.41 -1.32 7.69
N ALA A 155 -3.01 -2.58 7.47
CA ALA A 155 -2.16 -2.95 6.36
C ALA A 155 -2.98 -3.37 5.14
N ALA A 156 -2.43 -3.12 3.95
CA ALA A 156 -3.02 -3.45 2.66
C ALA A 156 -3.57 -4.88 2.58
N GLN A 157 -2.84 -5.86 3.12
CA GLN A 157 -3.19 -7.29 3.12
C GLN A 157 -2.76 -7.99 4.42
N GLY A 158 -2.37 -7.22 5.44
CA GLY A 158 -1.76 -7.71 6.69
C GLY A 158 -2.64 -7.58 7.92
N GLY A 159 -3.91 -7.17 7.77
CA GLY A 159 -4.83 -6.98 8.87
C GLY A 159 -4.57 -5.70 9.67
N VAL A 160 -5.00 -5.69 10.94
CA VAL A 160 -4.89 -4.54 11.84
C VAL A 160 -3.91 -4.84 12.96
N TYR A 161 -2.99 -3.91 13.18
CA TYR A 161 -2.05 -3.90 14.29
C TYR A 161 -2.40 -2.79 15.27
N ARG A 162 -2.14 -3.04 16.55
CA ARG A 162 -2.25 -2.03 17.61
C ARG A 162 -0.91 -1.84 18.30
N SER A 163 -0.61 -0.59 18.63
CA SER A 163 0.38 -0.21 19.63
C SER A 163 -0.29 0.55 20.78
N THR A 164 0.21 0.38 22.00
CA THR A 164 -0.16 1.18 23.18
C THR A 164 1.00 2.01 23.74
N ASP A 165 2.17 1.97 23.10
CA ASP A 165 3.42 2.62 23.52
C ASP A 165 4.07 3.44 22.39
N GLY A 166 3.25 3.90 21.46
CA GLY A 166 3.62 4.81 20.40
C GLY A 166 4.36 4.19 19.22
N GLY A 167 4.29 2.87 19.05
CA GLY A 167 4.88 2.12 17.94
C GLY A 167 6.12 1.34 18.32
N THR A 168 6.44 1.25 19.62
CA THR A 168 7.58 0.46 20.09
C THR A 168 7.23 -1.02 20.05
N ASN A 169 6.00 -1.38 20.44
CA ASN A 169 5.47 -2.74 20.33
C ASN A 169 4.20 -2.77 19.51
N TRP A 170 4.08 -3.76 18.63
CA TRP A 170 2.89 -4.01 17.82
C TRP A 170 2.22 -5.33 18.24
N THR A 171 0.90 -5.37 18.18
CA THR A 171 0.09 -6.57 18.41
C THR A 171 -0.91 -6.72 17.28
N PRO A 172 -0.91 -7.83 16.51
CA PRO A 172 -1.97 -8.08 15.55
C PRO A 172 -3.29 -8.35 16.30
N ILE A 173 -4.36 -7.72 15.84
CA ILE A 173 -5.70 -7.83 16.46
C ILE A 173 -6.79 -8.19 15.45
N PHE A 174 -6.40 -8.71 14.27
CA PHE A 174 -7.32 -8.96 13.15
C PHE A 174 -7.08 -10.26 12.37
N ASP A 175 -6.15 -11.12 12.81
CA ASP A 175 -5.70 -12.30 12.05
C ASP A 175 -6.80 -13.34 11.77
N ASN A 176 -7.88 -13.33 12.57
CA ASN A 176 -9.01 -14.24 12.43
C ASN A 176 -10.14 -13.68 11.52
N ALA A 177 -9.94 -12.54 10.87
CA ALA A 177 -10.91 -11.96 9.95
C ALA A 177 -10.96 -12.71 8.61
N GLN A 178 -12.11 -12.64 7.93
CA GLN A 178 -12.28 -13.27 6.60
C GLN A 178 -11.47 -12.58 5.49
N SER A 179 -11.09 -11.32 5.68
CA SER A 179 -10.22 -10.57 4.79
C SER A 179 -9.25 -9.77 5.63
N LEU A 180 -7.96 -9.86 5.31
CA LEU A 180 -6.91 -9.05 5.91
C LEU A 180 -6.62 -7.78 5.11
N ALA A 181 -7.37 -7.55 4.03
CA ALA A 181 -7.25 -6.32 3.26
C ALA A 181 -7.96 -5.19 3.99
N ILE A 182 -7.24 -4.16 4.40
CA ILE A 182 -7.80 -3.03 5.15
C ILE A 182 -7.86 -1.79 4.26
N GLY A 183 -9.02 -1.12 4.29
CA GLY A 183 -9.23 0.13 3.57
C GLY A 183 -9.50 1.33 4.45
N ALA A 184 -10.07 1.13 5.65
CA ALA A 184 -10.38 2.21 6.57
C ALA A 184 -10.31 1.77 8.03
N LEU A 185 -9.92 2.69 8.92
CA LEU A 185 -9.96 2.52 10.37
C LEU A 185 -10.56 3.78 11.00
N ALA A 186 -11.50 3.61 11.92
CA ALA A 186 -12.09 4.75 12.62
C ALA A 186 -12.42 4.44 14.07
N LEU A 187 -11.84 5.21 15.00
CA LEU A 187 -12.22 5.18 16.40
C LEU A 187 -13.46 6.03 16.64
N ALA A 188 -14.34 5.58 17.53
CA ALA A 188 -15.42 6.42 18.01
C ALA A 188 -14.87 7.50 18.97
N PRO A 189 -14.95 8.81 18.64
CA PRO A 189 -14.31 9.85 19.46
C PRO A 189 -14.86 9.92 20.89
N SER A 190 -16.16 9.64 21.05
CA SER A 190 -16.86 9.61 22.33
C SER A 190 -16.73 8.28 23.09
N SER A 191 -16.18 7.24 22.47
CA SER A 191 -16.00 5.91 23.06
C SER A 191 -14.79 5.21 22.41
N PRO A 192 -13.56 5.67 22.70
CA PRO A 192 -12.36 5.31 21.93
C PRO A 192 -11.81 3.89 22.19
N ASP A 193 -12.60 3.04 22.84
CA ASP A 193 -12.39 1.58 22.89
C ASP A 193 -13.14 0.82 21.79
N THR A 194 -13.96 1.53 20.99
CA THR A 194 -14.66 0.99 19.82
C THR A 194 -13.93 1.44 18.56
N LEU A 195 -13.31 0.48 17.86
CA LEU A 195 -12.66 0.69 16.57
C LEU A 195 -13.48 0.02 15.47
N TYR A 196 -13.86 0.78 14.45
CA TYR A 196 -14.44 0.24 13.23
C TYR A 196 -13.36 -0.02 12.20
N VAL A 197 -13.48 -1.14 11.48
CA VAL A 197 -12.52 -1.58 10.47
C VAL A 197 -13.26 -1.83 9.16
N GLY A 198 -12.91 -1.07 8.13
CA GLY A 198 -13.38 -1.27 6.77
C GLY A 198 -12.44 -2.21 6.02
N THR A 199 -12.98 -3.30 5.45
CA THR A 199 -12.16 -4.22 4.64
C THR A 199 -12.18 -3.87 3.15
N GLY A 200 -11.10 -4.26 2.47
CA GLY A 200 -10.83 -4.04 1.05
C GLY A 200 -10.09 -2.73 0.78
N GLU A 201 -9.06 -2.78 -0.07
CA GLU A 201 -8.21 -1.64 -0.37
C GLU A 201 -8.88 -0.70 -1.40
N PRO A 202 -8.86 0.63 -1.18
CA PRO A 202 -9.49 1.57 -2.09
C PRO A 202 -8.56 2.10 -3.21
N ASN A 203 -7.31 1.64 -3.29
CA ASN A 203 -6.19 2.26 -4.07
C ASN A 203 -6.24 2.06 -5.59
N PHE A 204 -7.35 1.54 -6.13
CA PHE A 204 -7.60 1.35 -7.57
C PHE A 204 -6.46 0.68 -8.35
N SER A 205 -5.58 -0.05 -7.66
CA SER A 205 -4.48 -0.79 -8.24
C SER A 205 -4.86 -2.26 -8.42
N ILE A 206 -4.18 -2.96 -9.32
CA ILE A 206 -4.49 -4.37 -9.61
C ILE A 206 -4.24 -5.30 -8.42
N ASP A 207 -3.39 -4.87 -7.50
CA ASP A 207 -3.07 -5.52 -6.24
C ASP A 207 -3.89 -4.96 -5.06
N SER A 208 -4.90 -4.11 -5.31
CA SER A 208 -5.90 -3.70 -4.31
C SER A 208 -6.99 -4.76 -4.20
N TYR A 209 -7.08 -5.46 -3.07
CA TYR A 209 -8.03 -6.56 -2.89
C TYR A 209 -9.40 -6.07 -2.41
N PHE A 210 -10.48 -6.73 -2.84
CA PHE A 210 -11.82 -6.43 -2.33
C PHE A 210 -11.98 -6.86 -0.86
N GLY A 211 -12.95 -6.25 -0.19
CA GLY A 211 -13.34 -6.55 1.18
C GLY A 211 -14.61 -7.39 1.29
N VAL A 212 -14.99 -7.64 2.54
CA VAL A 212 -16.18 -8.38 2.94
C VAL A 212 -17.18 -7.54 3.73
N GLY A 213 -16.84 -6.29 4.06
CA GLY A 213 -17.67 -5.37 4.82
C GLY A 213 -16.95 -4.69 5.97
N VAL A 214 -17.70 -4.33 7.00
CA VAL A 214 -17.23 -3.59 8.18
C VAL A 214 -17.10 -4.55 9.35
N TYR A 215 -16.03 -4.44 10.12
CA TYR A 215 -15.90 -5.07 11.44
C TYR A 215 -15.92 -4.02 12.53
N ARG A 216 -16.19 -4.46 13.75
CA ARG A 216 -16.02 -3.67 14.97
C ARG A 216 -15.13 -4.42 15.95
N ILE A 217 -14.12 -3.76 16.47
CA ILE A 217 -13.29 -4.25 17.56
C ILE A 217 -13.71 -3.52 18.83
N ASP A 218 -14.20 -4.29 19.79
CA ASP A 218 -14.54 -3.79 21.14
C ASP A 218 -13.30 -3.93 22.05
N ASN A 219 -13.13 -3.02 23.02
CA ASN A 219 -11.96 -2.98 23.90
C ASN A 219 -10.64 -2.92 23.11
N ALA A 220 -10.62 -2.13 22.04
CA ALA A 220 -9.52 -2.07 21.08
C ALA A 220 -8.17 -1.82 21.77
N SER A 221 -8.12 -1.02 22.82
CA SER A 221 -6.88 -0.65 23.54
C SER A 221 -6.33 -1.76 24.45
N THR A 222 -7.08 -2.84 24.72
CA THR A 222 -6.74 -3.85 25.72
C THR A 222 -6.80 -5.28 25.17
N THR A 223 -7.85 -6.05 25.44
CA THR A 223 -7.95 -7.45 25.00
C THR A 223 -8.47 -7.61 23.57
N ALA A 224 -9.02 -6.56 22.95
CA ALA A 224 -9.54 -6.53 21.57
C ALA A 224 -10.46 -7.71 21.19
N THR A 225 -11.76 -7.47 21.12
CA THR A 225 -12.76 -8.45 20.69
C THR A 225 -13.26 -8.09 19.29
N LEU A 226 -12.94 -8.94 18.31
CA LEU A 226 -13.35 -8.76 16.92
C LEU A 226 -14.80 -9.22 16.70
N ASN A 227 -15.62 -8.36 16.10
CA ASN A 227 -17.01 -8.65 15.72
C ASN A 227 -17.23 -8.34 14.24
N GLY A 228 -17.91 -9.24 13.53
CA GLY A 228 -18.23 -9.10 12.12
C GLY A 228 -17.81 -10.34 11.30
N PRO A 229 -17.80 -10.24 9.96
CA PRO A 229 -18.09 -9.03 9.19
C PRO A 229 -19.57 -8.63 9.30
N PHE A 230 -19.81 -7.33 9.17
CA PHE A 230 -21.12 -6.74 9.03
C PHE A 230 -21.28 -6.16 7.63
N ASN A 231 -22.31 -6.62 6.93
CA ASN A 231 -22.51 -6.34 5.51
C ASN A 231 -23.98 -6.26 5.11
N GLN A 232 -24.91 -6.10 6.06
CA GLN A 232 -26.34 -6.23 5.76
C GLN A 232 -27.14 -4.93 5.94
N ASP A 233 -28.20 -4.79 5.16
CA ASP A 233 -29.29 -3.85 5.43
C ASP A 233 -30.35 -4.43 6.40
N SER A 234 -31.42 -3.69 6.67
CA SER A 234 -32.48 -4.12 7.60
C SER A 234 -33.34 -5.30 7.12
N VAL A 235 -33.20 -5.72 5.87
CA VAL A 235 -33.92 -6.86 5.29
C VAL A 235 -32.95 -7.98 4.86
N ALA A 236 -31.73 -7.96 5.41
CA ALA A 236 -30.68 -8.95 5.22
C ALA A 236 -30.11 -9.05 3.79
N ASN A 237 -30.22 -8.00 2.98
CA ASN A 237 -29.45 -7.93 1.73
C ASN A 237 -27.99 -7.61 2.03
N ASP A 238 -27.07 -8.24 1.30
CA ASP A 238 -25.66 -7.85 1.30
C ASP A 238 -25.47 -6.50 0.60
N VAL A 239 -24.78 -5.58 1.29
CA VAL A 239 -24.48 -4.23 0.82
C VAL A 239 -22.99 -3.94 0.65
N PHE A 240 -22.09 -4.86 1.05
CA PHE A 240 -20.65 -4.59 1.03
C PHE A 240 -19.76 -5.69 0.45
N SER A 241 -20.15 -6.96 0.43
CA SER A 241 -19.19 -7.99 0.03
C SER A 241 -18.73 -7.83 -1.42
N GLY A 242 -17.42 -7.96 -1.64
CA GLY A 242 -16.78 -7.68 -2.92
C GLY A 242 -16.56 -6.19 -3.23
N ARG A 243 -16.87 -5.29 -2.30
CA ARG A 243 -16.48 -3.86 -2.34
C ARG A 243 -15.32 -3.60 -1.39
N SER A 244 -14.65 -2.48 -1.61
CA SER A 244 -13.68 -1.93 -0.67
C SER A 244 -14.35 -0.83 0.13
N VAL A 245 -14.24 -0.88 1.45
CA VAL A 245 -14.61 0.23 2.32
C VAL A 245 -13.46 1.22 2.29
N SER A 246 -13.73 2.43 1.80
CA SER A 246 -12.67 3.41 1.56
C SER A 246 -12.55 4.46 2.64
N GLU A 247 -13.64 4.75 3.36
CA GLU A 247 -13.60 5.60 4.56
C GLU A 247 -14.74 5.21 5.52
N ILE A 248 -14.48 5.33 6.83
CA ILE A 248 -15.47 5.23 7.89
C ILE A 248 -15.41 6.51 8.74
N LEU A 249 -16.51 7.25 8.81
CA LEU A 249 -16.63 8.38 9.74
C LEU A 249 -17.56 8.00 10.88
N VAL A 250 -17.11 8.21 12.12
CA VAL A 250 -17.94 8.02 13.31
C VAL A 250 -18.50 9.35 13.77
N HIS A 251 -19.79 9.38 14.10
CA HIS A 251 -20.43 10.56 14.66
C HIS A 251 -19.69 11.02 15.94
N PRO A 252 -19.37 12.32 16.09
CA PRO A 252 -18.50 12.80 17.18
C PRO A 252 -18.97 12.38 18.58
N THR A 253 -20.28 12.42 18.82
CA THR A 253 -20.89 12.10 20.13
C THR A 253 -21.71 10.82 20.18
N LEU A 254 -21.87 10.08 19.08
CA LEU A 254 -22.77 8.92 19.01
C LEU A 254 -22.02 7.72 18.39
N PRO A 255 -21.40 6.83 19.17
CA PRO A 255 -20.52 5.80 18.65
C PRO A 255 -21.21 4.78 17.74
N GLY A 256 -22.55 4.63 17.84
CA GLY A 256 -23.35 3.75 16.99
C GLY A 256 -23.77 4.36 15.64
N THR A 257 -23.52 5.65 15.42
CA THR A 257 -23.82 6.30 14.14
C THR A 257 -22.54 6.46 13.33
N ILE A 258 -22.45 5.74 12.21
CA ILE A 258 -21.29 5.78 11.31
C ILE A 258 -21.71 5.99 9.86
N PHE A 259 -20.85 6.63 9.10
CA PHE A 259 -20.90 6.70 7.64
C PHE A 259 -19.81 5.82 7.05
N VAL A 260 -20.10 5.14 5.95
CA VAL A 260 -19.19 4.20 5.27
C VAL A 260 -19.23 4.50 3.78
N SER A 261 -18.11 4.92 3.19
CA SER A 261 -17.97 5.04 1.74
C SER A 261 -17.41 3.77 1.13
N THR A 262 -17.70 3.57 -0.15
CA THR A 262 -17.29 2.36 -0.87
C THR A 262 -16.72 2.67 -2.25
N THR A 263 -15.67 1.94 -2.58
CA THR A 263 -15.06 1.88 -3.92
C THR A 263 -15.05 0.43 -4.41
N SER A 264 -14.05 -0.01 -5.17
CA SER A 264 -13.88 -1.40 -5.58
C SER A 264 -12.41 -1.75 -5.65
N GLY A 265 -12.02 -2.79 -4.91
CA GLY A 265 -10.78 -3.51 -5.16
C GLY A 265 -10.83 -4.20 -6.52
N LEU A 266 -9.68 -4.32 -7.16
CA LEU A 266 -9.53 -4.92 -8.49
C LEU A 266 -9.05 -6.39 -8.40
N GLY A 267 -8.36 -6.76 -7.32
CA GLY A 267 -7.85 -8.11 -7.06
C GLY A 267 -8.75 -8.98 -6.19
N GLY A 268 -8.44 -10.28 -6.12
CA GLY A 268 -9.12 -11.29 -5.30
C GLY A 268 -9.88 -12.37 -6.10
N ILE A 269 -10.25 -13.47 -5.43
CA ILE A 269 -10.91 -14.62 -6.06
C ILE A 269 -12.38 -14.69 -5.63
N ARG A 270 -13.29 -14.79 -6.60
CA ARG A 270 -14.74 -14.96 -6.36
C ARG A 270 -15.39 -15.77 -7.48
N PRO A 271 -16.57 -16.37 -7.25
CA PRO A 271 -17.32 -17.02 -8.31
C PRO A 271 -17.61 -16.06 -9.48
N ALA A 272 -17.44 -16.57 -10.70
CA ALA A 272 -17.78 -15.83 -11.92
C ALA A 272 -19.26 -15.40 -11.89
N ASN A 273 -19.55 -14.18 -12.36
CA ASN A 273 -20.89 -13.57 -12.45
C ASN A 273 -21.56 -13.18 -11.12
N SER A 274 -20.82 -13.04 -10.03
CA SER A 274 -21.36 -12.48 -8.79
C SER A 274 -21.81 -11.03 -9.01
N ALA A 275 -23.07 -10.70 -8.69
CA ALA A 275 -23.55 -9.32 -8.70
C ALA A 275 -22.99 -8.58 -7.47
N PHE A 276 -22.44 -7.38 -7.67
CA PHE A 276 -21.91 -6.59 -6.55
C PHE A 276 -22.95 -5.62 -6.01
N PRO A 277 -23.01 -5.45 -4.68
CA PRO A 277 -23.72 -4.35 -4.06
C PRO A 277 -23.35 -3.01 -4.69
N SER A 278 -24.28 -2.06 -4.77
CA SER A 278 -23.97 -0.77 -5.38
C SER A 278 -22.95 0.02 -4.54
N ARG A 279 -22.06 0.79 -5.17
CA ARG A 279 -21.18 1.73 -4.45
C ARG A 279 -21.94 2.99 -4.04
N GLY A 280 -21.37 3.70 -3.07
CA GLY A 280 -21.86 4.98 -2.57
C GLY A 280 -21.53 5.16 -1.09
N ILE A 281 -22.29 6.03 -0.44
CA ILE A 281 -22.22 6.28 1.01
C ILE A 281 -23.34 5.51 1.70
N TYR A 282 -23.00 4.80 2.76
CA TYR A 282 -23.92 4.07 3.62
C TYR A 282 -23.87 4.65 5.02
N ARG A 283 -24.99 4.55 5.75
CA ARG A 283 -25.07 4.97 7.14
C ARG A 283 -25.64 3.86 7.99
N SER A 284 -25.03 3.63 9.14
CA SER A 284 -25.63 2.86 10.24
C SER A 284 -25.91 3.80 11.41
N THR A 285 -27.00 3.56 12.14
CA THR A 285 -27.33 4.24 13.40
C THR A 285 -27.31 3.29 14.60
N ASN A 286 -26.93 2.03 14.36
CA ASN A 286 -26.86 0.95 15.35
C ASN A 286 -25.55 0.15 15.24
N ALA A 287 -24.47 0.79 14.81
CA ALA A 287 -23.17 0.16 14.53
C ALA A 287 -22.53 -0.53 15.75
N THR A 288 -22.91 -0.13 16.96
CA THR A 288 -22.48 -0.76 18.23
C THR A 288 -23.32 -1.97 18.64
N SER A 289 -24.40 -2.30 17.91
CA SER A 289 -25.24 -3.46 18.22
C SER A 289 -24.61 -4.78 17.75
N GLY A 290 -25.17 -5.92 18.16
CA GLY A 290 -24.72 -7.25 17.69
C GLY A 290 -25.10 -7.55 16.23
N SER A 291 -26.01 -6.78 15.63
CA SER A 291 -26.46 -6.94 14.24
C SER A 291 -26.68 -5.57 13.61
N PRO A 292 -25.61 -4.82 13.36
CA PRO A 292 -25.71 -3.50 12.77
C PRO A 292 -26.21 -3.58 11.34
N THR A 293 -26.99 -2.58 10.95
CA THR A 293 -27.59 -2.48 9.62
C THR A 293 -27.14 -1.21 8.92
N PHE A 294 -26.98 -1.27 7.60
CA PHE A 294 -26.47 -0.17 6.79
C PHE A 294 -27.46 0.24 5.70
N PHE A 295 -27.72 1.54 5.59
CA PHE A 295 -28.62 2.11 4.60
C PHE A 295 -27.86 2.99 3.63
N LYS A 296 -28.02 2.76 2.34
CA LYS A 296 -27.43 3.63 1.32
C LYS A 296 -28.06 5.02 1.41
N LEU A 297 -27.24 6.06 1.55
CA LEU A 297 -27.70 7.43 1.48
C LEU A 297 -28.09 7.77 0.04
N THR A 298 -29.32 8.25 -0.11
CA THR A 298 -29.83 8.77 -1.38
C THR A 298 -29.56 10.27 -1.49
N GLY A 299 -29.31 10.79 -2.68
CA GLY A 299 -29.11 12.22 -2.95
C GLY A 299 -27.76 12.54 -3.59
N LEU A 300 -26.78 11.64 -3.48
CA LEU A 300 -25.46 11.81 -4.10
C LEU A 300 -25.53 11.54 -5.60
N ALA A 301 -25.29 12.59 -6.41
CA ALA A 301 -25.19 12.51 -7.87
C ALA A 301 -26.31 11.68 -8.54
N ALA A 302 -27.57 11.96 -8.21
CA ALA A 302 -28.73 11.19 -8.70
C ALA A 302 -28.66 9.68 -8.40
N ASN A 303 -28.03 9.30 -7.28
CA ASN A 303 -27.91 7.92 -6.78
C ASN A 303 -27.11 6.97 -7.68
N ILE A 304 -26.16 7.50 -8.47
CA ILE A 304 -25.33 6.66 -9.34
C ILE A 304 -24.51 5.63 -8.55
N ASN A 305 -24.21 4.50 -9.21
CA ASN A 305 -23.29 3.49 -8.70
C ASN A 305 -21.83 3.90 -8.98
N ALA A 306 -21.33 4.89 -8.26
CA ALA A 306 -19.96 5.41 -8.40
C ALA A 306 -19.17 5.23 -7.10
N SER A 307 -17.84 5.13 -7.26
CA SER A 307 -16.90 5.05 -6.16
C SER A 307 -16.87 6.38 -5.42
N VAL A 308 -16.95 6.33 -4.10
CA VAL A 308 -16.70 7.48 -3.23
C VAL A 308 -15.35 7.21 -2.58
N ARG A 309 -14.31 7.96 -2.95
CA ARG A 309 -12.95 7.70 -2.46
C ARG A 309 -12.89 7.96 -0.97
N ASP A 310 -13.22 9.19 -0.57
CA ASP A 310 -13.02 9.64 0.78
C ASP A 310 -14.19 10.52 1.28
N LEU A 311 -14.33 10.60 2.60
CA LEU A 311 -15.30 11.41 3.32
C LEU A 311 -14.61 12.23 4.40
N ALA A 312 -15.06 13.47 4.62
CA ALA A 312 -14.75 14.23 5.83
C ALA A 312 -16.03 14.77 6.47
N ILE A 313 -16.04 14.90 7.80
CA ILE A 313 -17.17 15.36 8.60
C ILE A 313 -16.76 16.60 9.40
N ASP A 314 -17.65 17.57 9.57
CA ASP A 314 -17.39 18.63 10.55
C ASP A 314 -17.28 17.98 11.94
N PRO A 315 -16.13 18.13 12.64
CA PRO A 315 -15.90 17.42 13.91
C PRO A 315 -16.85 17.85 15.02
N THR A 316 -17.64 18.91 14.84
CA THR A 316 -18.67 19.34 15.80
C THR A 316 -20.11 19.28 15.25
N ASP A 317 -20.32 19.00 13.96
CA ASP A 317 -21.64 18.84 13.35
C ASP A 317 -21.68 17.71 12.31
N ALA A 318 -22.20 16.56 12.71
CA ALA A 318 -22.29 15.39 11.84
C ALA A 318 -23.29 15.51 10.68
N ASN A 319 -24.03 16.62 10.54
CA ASN A 319 -24.82 16.89 9.34
C ASN A 319 -23.97 17.40 8.18
N VAL A 320 -22.84 18.05 8.48
CA VAL A 320 -21.94 18.60 7.48
C VAL A 320 -20.92 17.54 7.09
N LEU A 321 -21.12 16.99 5.89
CA LEU A 321 -20.28 15.93 5.34
C LEU A 321 -19.82 16.31 3.94
N VAL A 322 -18.55 16.09 3.66
CA VAL A 322 -17.90 16.32 2.36
C VAL A 322 -17.47 14.96 1.82
N ALA A 323 -17.65 14.73 0.52
CA ALA A 323 -17.36 13.44 -0.13
C ALA A 323 -16.65 13.65 -1.47
N VAL A 324 -15.63 12.83 -1.76
CA VAL A 324 -14.97 12.79 -3.08
C VAL A 324 -15.60 11.70 -3.94
N LEU A 325 -16.29 12.09 -5.00
CA LEU A 325 -16.94 11.18 -5.94
C LEU A 325 -16.07 10.95 -7.18
N VAL A 326 -15.67 9.70 -7.39
CA VAL A 326 -14.87 9.28 -8.55
C VAL A 326 -15.81 8.86 -9.68
N ALA A 327 -16.08 9.80 -10.58
CA ALA A 327 -16.91 9.61 -11.77
C ALA A 327 -16.46 10.53 -12.91
N GLY A 328 -16.74 10.18 -14.17
CA GLY A 328 -16.39 11.05 -15.29
C GLY A 328 -17.08 12.44 -15.22
N SER A 329 -16.44 13.46 -15.77
CA SER A 329 -17.03 14.80 -15.92
C SER A 329 -18.37 14.72 -16.67
N PRO A 330 -19.43 15.46 -16.24
CA PRO A 330 -19.41 16.50 -15.20
C PRO A 330 -19.64 16.01 -13.77
N THR A 331 -19.76 14.70 -13.55
CA THR A 331 -20.24 14.16 -12.27
C THR A 331 -19.13 14.00 -11.23
N GLY A 332 -17.88 13.79 -11.64
CA GLY A 332 -16.75 13.68 -10.72
C GLY A 332 -16.47 14.98 -9.97
N GLY A 333 -16.11 14.87 -8.70
CA GLY A 333 -15.77 16.03 -7.88
C GLY A 333 -16.08 15.88 -6.40
N ILE A 334 -16.04 16.99 -5.70
CA ILE A 334 -16.36 17.09 -4.28
C ILE A 334 -17.83 17.46 -4.12
N TYR A 335 -18.53 16.71 -3.28
CA TYR A 335 -19.92 16.92 -2.89
C TYR A 335 -20.02 17.26 -1.42
N ARG A 336 -21.00 18.08 -1.06
CA ARG A 336 -21.32 18.46 0.31
C ARG A 336 -22.76 18.13 0.66
N SER A 337 -22.97 17.57 1.84
CA SER A 337 -24.26 17.54 2.53
C SER A 337 -24.23 18.47 3.75
N ALA A 338 -25.37 19.08 4.07
CA ALA A 338 -25.60 19.82 5.32
C ALA A 338 -26.72 19.21 6.17
N ASN A 339 -27.15 18.01 5.80
CA ASN A 339 -28.24 17.27 6.44
C ASN A 339 -27.98 15.76 6.34
N ALA A 340 -26.72 15.33 6.45
CA ALA A 340 -26.31 13.94 6.26
C ALA A 340 -27.03 12.95 7.22
N LEU A 341 -27.56 13.43 8.34
CA LEU A 341 -28.34 12.63 9.30
C LEU A 341 -29.84 12.54 8.97
N ALA A 342 -30.33 13.30 7.99
CA ALA A 342 -31.73 13.21 7.55
C ALA A 342 -32.05 11.82 6.98
N ALA A 343 -33.33 11.46 6.93
CA ALA A 343 -33.77 10.22 6.29
C ALA A 343 -33.45 10.21 4.77
N SER A 344 -33.59 11.38 4.14
CA SER A 344 -33.26 11.61 2.73
C SER A 344 -32.30 12.80 2.65
N PRO A 345 -30.98 12.59 2.81
CA PRO A 345 -30.00 13.67 2.74
C PRO A 345 -29.91 14.25 1.33
N THR A 346 -29.41 15.48 1.22
CA THR A 346 -29.09 16.10 -0.06
C THR A 346 -27.58 16.30 -0.19
N PHE A 347 -27.08 16.14 -1.41
CA PHE A 347 -25.68 16.38 -1.74
C PHE A 347 -25.60 17.36 -2.90
N THR A 348 -24.82 18.42 -2.72
CA THR A 348 -24.55 19.42 -3.75
C THR A 348 -23.10 19.28 -4.20
N GLN A 349 -22.85 19.24 -5.51
CA GLN A 349 -21.48 19.29 -6.04
C GLN A 349 -20.92 20.69 -5.81
N THR A 350 -19.86 20.80 -5.02
CA THR A 350 -19.24 22.08 -4.60
C THR A 350 -17.90 22.32 -5.28
N LEU A 351 -17.27 21.27 -5.82
CA LEU A 351 -16.10 21.39 -6.70
C LEU A 351 -16.20 20.33 -7.79
N GLN A 352 -16.32 20.73 -9.05
CA GLN A 352 -16.36 19.82 -10.19
C GLN A 352 -14.95 19.57 -10.75
N PHE A 353 -14.62 18.32 -11.04
CA PHE A 353 -13.38 17.96 -11.73
C PHE A 353 -13.56 18.03 -13.26
N THR A 354 -13.68 19.26 -13.77
CA THR A 354 -13.95 19.51 -15.18
C THR A 354 -12.83 18.99 -16.08
N GLY A 355 -13.19 18.16 -17.06
CA GLY A 355 -12.22 17.61 -18.02
C GLY A 355 -11.29 16.53 -17.45
N ALA A 356 -11.60 15.99 -16.26
CA ALA A 356 -10.92 14.84 -15.69
C ALA A 356 -11.54 13.53 -16.20
N PHE A 357 -10.66 12.57 -16.57
CA PHE A 357 -11.07 11.31 -17.22
C PHE A 357 -10.34 10.08 -16.69
N SER A 358 -9.17 10.22 -16.07
CA SER A 358 -8.47 9.11 -15.42
C SER A 358 -8.85 9.01 -13.96
N THR A 359 -8.78 7.81 -13.37
CA THR A 359 -8.96 7.62 -11.93
C THR A 359 -8.04 8.55 -11.13
N SER A 360 -6.78 8.73 -11.55
CA SER A 360 -5.85 9.66 -10.88
C SER A 360 -6.40 11.07 -10.84
N SER A 361 -6.96 11.56 -11.95
CA SER A 361 -7.53 12.91 -12.02
C SER A 361 -8.88 13.08 -11.31
N LEU A 362 -9.51 11.96 -10.91
CA LEU A 362 -10.88 11.92 -10.38
C LEU A 362 -10.94 11.61 -8.88
N THR A 363 -9.80 11.41 -8.24
CA THR A 363 -9.70 11.04 -6.82
C THR A 363 -9.17 12.18 -5.96
N GLY A 364 -9.23 11.98 -4.65
CA GLY A 364 -8.69 12.88 -3.64
C GLY A 364 -9.01 12.40 -2.24
N GLU A 365 -8.27 12.95 -1.28
CA GLU A 365 -8.41 12.76 0.16
C GLU A 365 -8.78 14.10 0.80
N LEU A 366 -9.45 14.03 1.94
CA LEU A 366 -10.04 15.14 2.67
C LEU A 366 -9.52 15.14 4.09
N ALA A 367 -9.34 16.34 4.63
CA ALA A 367 -9.10 16.54 6.04
C ALA A 367 -9.97 17.68 6.55
N SER A 368 -10.35 17.64 7.82
CA SER A 368 -11.20 18.65 8.41
C SER A 368 -10.81 18.99 9.82
N GLN A 369 -11.01 20.24 10.18
CA GLN A 369 -10.80 20.75 11.52
C GLN A 369 -11.80 21.88 11.78
N ARG A 370 -12.15 22.10 13.04
CA ARG A 370 -12.91 23.27 13.44
C ARG A 370 -12.31 23.90 14.68
N SER A 371 -11.85 25.15 14.56
CA SER A 371 -11.28 25.85 15.71
C SER A 371 -12.39 26.29 16.66
N LEU A 372 -12.04 26.41 17.94
CA LEU A 372 -12.99 26.88 18.94
C LEU A 372 -13.46 28.30 18.59
N GLY A 373 -14.76 28.49 18.45
CA GLY A 373 -15.37 29.76 18.08
C GLY A 373 -15.65 29.93 16.58
N ASP A 374 -15.12 29.06 15.73
CA ASP A 374 -15.42 29.09 14.30
C ASP A 374 -16.85 28.63 14.02
N THR A 375 -17.54 29.35 13.11
CA THR A 375 -18.91 29.02 12.71
C THR A 375 -18.96 27.78 11.81
N ASN A 376 -17.92 27.52 11.03
CA ASN A 376 -17.84 26.39 10.12
C ASN A 376 -16.50 25.67 10.30
N ALA A 377 -16.47 24.37 10.04
CA ALA A 377 -15.21 23.66 9.83
C ALA A 377 -14.44 24.20 8.62
N THR A 378 -13.11 24.18 8.75
CA THR A 378 -12.18 24.27 7.63
C THR A 378 -11.99 22.88 7.04
N PHE A 379 -12.16 22.75 5.73
CA PHE A 379 -11.86 21.52 4.99
C PHE A 379 -10.66 21.73 4.07
N TYR A 380 -9.83 20.71 3.99
CA TYR A 380 -8.75 20.58 3.03
C TYR A 380 -9.04 19.41 2.09
N ALA A 381 -8.64 19.53 0.84
CA ALA A 381 -8.72 18.45 -0.14
C ALA A 381 -7.41 18.34 -0.90
N GLY A 382 -6.71 17.23 -0.75
CA GLY A 382 -5.60 16.83 -1.63
C GLY A 382 -6.19 16.03 -2.78
N THR A 383 -6.06 16.52 -4.02
CA THR A 383 -6.75 15.94 -5.18
C THR A 383 -5.76 15.61 -6.28
N GLY A 384 -6.00 14.52 -7.00
CA GLY A 384 -5.27 14.27 -8.25
C GLY A 384 -5.80 15.09 -9.43
N PHE A 385 -6.87 15.87 -9.24
CA PHE A 385 -7.36 16.82 -10.23
C PHE A 385 -6.26 17.82 -10.58
N GLY A 386 -5.89 17.90 -11.86
CA GLY A 386 -4.76 18.72 -12.32
C GLY A 386 -3.38 18.12 -12.06
N GLY A 387 -3.28 16.85 -11.66
CA GLY A 387 -2.01 16.14 -11.43
C GLY A 387 -1.50 16.20 -9.97
N GLY A 388 -2.19 16.92 -9.10
CA GLY A 388 -1.84 17.08 -7.69
C GLY A 388 -2.07 18.52 -7.23
N ARG A 389 -3.24 18.76 -6.63
CA ARG A 389 -3.68 20.07 -6.13
C ARG A 389 -4.18 19.98 -4.71
N VAL A 390 -3.95 21.05 -3.94
CA VAL A 390 -4.59 21.22 -2.62
C VAL A 390 -5.59 22.35 -2.69
N TYR A 391 -6.82 22.08 -2.26
CA TYR A 391 -7.88 23.06 -2.09
C TYR A 391 -8.22 23.24 -0.61
N ARG A 392 -8.74 24.42 -0.27
CA ARG A 392 -9.24 24.74 1.07
C ARG A 392 -10.63 25.36 1.01
N SER A 393 -11.51 24.96 1.92
CA SER A 393 -12.79 25.59 2.20
C SER A 393 -12.83 26.12 3.63
N LEU A 394 -13.34 27.34 3.82
CA LEU A 394 -13.51 27.98 5.13
C LEU A 394 -14.98 28.05 5.57
N ASP A 395 -15.89 27.54 4.75
CA ASP A 395 -17.34 27.66 4.90
C ASP A 395 -18.02 26.29 4.97
N GLY A 396 -17.33 25.32 5.56
CA GLY A 396 -17.86 23.98 5.79
C GLY A 396 -17.98 23.15 4.51
N GLY A 397 -17.15 23.43 3.50
CA GLY A 397 -17.12 22.72 2.22
C GLY A 397 -17.97 23.33 1.10
N VAL A 398 -18.53 24.53 1.28
CA VAL A 398 -19.44 25.16 0.30
C VAL A 398 -18.65 25.73 -0.89
N ASN A 399 -17.59 26.49 -0.62
CA ASN A 399 -16.71 27.06 -1.63
C ASN A 399 -15.26 26.58 -1.41
N TRP A 400 -14.53 26.39 -2.51
CA TRP A 400 -13.17 25.86 -2.50
C TRP A 400 -12.20 26.83 -3.17
N THR A 401 -11.10 27.15 -2.47
CA THR A 401 -10.01 27.98 -2.96
C THR A 401 -8.77 27.12 -3.18
N LEU A 402 -8.23 27.14 -4.39
CA LEU A 402 -6.96 26.49 -4.72
C LEU A 402 -5.83 27.10 -3.87
N GLN A 403 -5.07 26.26 -3.17
CA GLN A 403 -3.90 26.68 -2.40
C GLN A 403 -2.61 26.44 -3.20
N ILE A 404 -2.43 25.23 -3.72
CA ILE A 404 -1.28 24.84 -4.55
C ILE A 404 -1.69 23.97 -5.74
N ASP A 405 -0.93 24.10 -6.81
CA ASP A 405 -0.98 23.30 -8.04
C ASP A 405 0.44 22.90 -8.42
N ASN A 406 1.01 21.96 -7.67
CA ASN A 406 2.43 21.60 -7.72
C ASN A 406 2.66 20.14 -8.16
N ASN A 407 1.61 19.41 -8.55
CA ASN A 407 1.70 18.05 -9.05
C ASN A 407 2.38 17.09 -8.04
N PHE A 408 2.04 17.21 -6.75
CA PHE A 408 2.67 16.48 -5.64
C PHE A 408 2.59 14.94 -5.70
N CYS A 409 1.76 14.39 -6.58
CA CYS A 409 1.54 12.94 -6.73
C CYS A 409 1.80 12.43 -8.17
N GLY A 410 2.51 13.19 -9.00
CA GLY A 410 3.13 12.72 -10.26
C GLY A 410 2.28 11.98 -11.30
N GLY A 411 0.93 12.04 -11.19
CA GLY A 411 0.00 11.22 -11.98
C GLY A 411 -0.38 9.86 -11.38
N GLN A 412 0.28 9.46 -10.30
CA GLN A 412 -0.02 8.27 -9.49
C GLN A 412 -1.08 8.51 -8.41
N CYS A 413 -1.57 9.74 -8.28
CA CYS A 413 -2.62 10.20 -7.36
C CYS A 413 -3.84 9.29 -7.11
N PHE A 414 -4.16 8.32 -7.98
CA PHE A 414 -5.16 7.29 -7.71
C PHE A 414 -4.78 6.34 -6.56
N TYR A 415 -3.48 6.25 -6.29
CA TYR A 415 -2.84 5.27 -5.45
C TYR A 415 -2.29 5.92 -4.18
N ASP A 416 -1.57 7.04 -4.30
CA ASP A 416 -0.87 7.72 -3.20
C ASP A 416 -1.28 9.21 -3.07
N ILE A 417 -2.23 9.45 -2.17
CA ILE A 417 -2.49 10.78 -1.64
C ILE A 417 -2.68 10.59 -0.13
N ALA A 418 -2.10 11.48 0.65
CA ALA A 418 -2.51 11.68 2.03
C ALA A 418 -2.59 13.18 2.31
N ILE A 419 -3.62 13.59 3.05
CA ILE A 419 -3.71 14.94 3.59
C ILE A 419 -4.23 14.88 5.02
N ALA A 420 -3.59 15.61 5.92
CA ALA A 420 -4.00 15.70 7.31
C ALA A 420 -3.91 17.16 7.79
N VAL A 421 -4.69 17.50 8.80
CA VAL A 421 -4.69 18.83 9.42
C VAL A 421 -4.57 18.70 10.93
N ASP A 422 -3.79 19.58 11.54
CA ASP A 422 -3.69 19.67 12.99
C ASP A 422 -5.06 20.05 13.58
N PRO A 423 -5.65 19.22 14.46
CA PRO A 423 -6.99 19.46 15.00
C PRO A 423 -7.07 20.72 15.88
N THR A 424 -5.93 21.25 16.33
CA THR A 424 -5.83 22.46 17.16
C THR A 424 -5.47 23.71 16.37
N ASN A 425 -4.98 23.57 15.13
CA ASN A 425 -4.56 24.69 14.30
C ASN A 425 -4.68 24.39 12.80
N ALA A 426 -5.71 24.93 12.16
CA ALA A 426 -5.92 24.78 10.72
C ALA A 426 -4.78 25.31 9.82
N ALA A 427 -3.83 26.08 10.35
CA ALA A 427 -2.66 26.50 9.58
C ALA A 427 -1.62 25.39 9.37
N ASN A 428 -1.62 24.37 10.24
CA ASN A 428 -0.72 23.23 10.17
C ASN A 428 -1.37 22.12 9.34
N VAL A 429 -0.86 21.92 8.12
CA VAL A 429 -1.39 20.95 7.15
C VAL A 429 -0.25 20.07 6.69
N TYR A 430 -0.52 18.79 6.54
CA TYR A 430 0.45 17.79 6.13
C TYR A 430 -0.03 17.10 4.86
N LEU A 431 0.91 16.82 3.96
CA LEU A 431 0.64 16.31 2.63
C LEU A 431 1.62 15.19 2.30
N GLY A 432 1.11 14.11 1.72
CA GLY A 432 1.91 13.04 1.15
C GLY A 432 1.39 12.64 -0.22
N GLY A 433 2.28 12.07 -1.02
CA GLY A 433 1.97 11.57 -2.35
C GLY A 433 3.03 10.60 -2.83
N ASP A 434 3.39 10.74 -4.11
CA ASP A 434 4.32 9.88 -4.82
C ASP A 434 5.79 10.25 -4.47
N PRO A 435 6.81 9.68 -5.16
CA PRO A 435 8.21 10.04 -4.96
C PRO A 435 8.56 11.52 -5.19
N THR A 436 7.66 12.35 -5.72
CA THR A 436 7.87 13.80 -5.87
C THR A 436 7.78 14.52 -4.53
N ILE A 437 6.78 14.18 -3.71
CA ILE A 437 6.60 14.69 -2.35
C ILE A 437 6.08 13.54 -1.49
N ILE A 438 6.99 12.80 -0.85
CA ILE A 438 6.61 11.66 0.01
C ILE A 438 5.91 12.19 1.26
N SER A 439 6.49 13.21 1.90
CA SER A 439 5.91 13.89 3.05
C SER A 439 6.29 15.36 3.05
N ALA A 440 5.33 16.23 3.29
CA ALA A 440 5.54 17.65 3.44
C ALA A 440 4.61 18.28 4.49
N SER A 441 5.07 19.37 5.10
CA SER A 441 4.33 20.15 6.08
C SER A 441 4.12 21.58 5.63
N SER A 442 3.00 22.17 6.01
CA SER A 442 2.66 23.59 5.85
C SER A 442 2.32 24.17 7.21
N THR A 443 2.75 25.41 7.47
CA THR A 443 2.34 26.20 8.65
C THR A 443 1.57 27.47 8.25
N ASN A 444 1.15 27.55 6.98
CA ASN A 444 0.46 28.70 6.41
C ASN A 444 -0.81 28.27 5.66
N SER A 445 -1.53 27.30 6.24
CA SER A 445 -2.84 26.85 5.79
C SER A 445 -2.82 26.30 4.35
N GLY A 446 -1.74 25.63 3.97
CA GLY A 446 -1.58 24.95 2.67
C GLY A 446 -1.07 25.84 1.53
N LEU A 447 -0.71 27.10 1.79
CA LEU A 447 -0.22 28.03 0.76
C LEU A 447 1.18 27.67 0.24
N SER A 448 1.99 27.02 1.08
CA SER A 448 3.25 26.41 0.70
C SER A 448 3.57 25.21 1.57
N PHE A 449 4.34 24.28 1.03
CA PHE A 449 4.76 23.05 1.71
C PHE A 449 6.28 22.93 1.74
N THR A 450 6.82 22.47 2.86
CA THR A 450 8.22 22.10 3.05
C THR A 450 8.33 20.58 2.95
N ASP A 451 9.15 20.10 2.01
CA ASP A 451 9.45 18.68 1.85
C ASP A 451 10.29 18.15 3.02
N ASN A 452 9.79 17.11 3.67
CA ASN A 452 10.38 16.42 4.82
C ASN A 452 10.48 14.91 4.55
N SER A 453 10.77 14.51 3.32
CA SER A 453 10.75 13.11 2.86
C SER A 453 11.96 12.25 3.30
N ALA A 454 12.95 12.84 4.00
CA ALA A 454 14.17 12.13 4.35
C ALA A 454 13.90 10.93 5.29
N GLY A 455 14.46 9.76 4.94
CA GLY A 455 14.32 8.52 5.72
C GLY A 455 12.96 7.83 5.60
N VAL A 456 12.07 8.32 4.74
CA VAL A 456 10.72 7.77 4.50
C VAL A 456 10.71 7.00 3.18
N HIS A 457 10.00 5.87 3.14
CA HIS A 457 9.76 5.14 1.90
C HIS A 457 8.68 5.84 1.07
N VAL A 458 8.81 5.81 -0.24
CA VAL A 458 7.85 6.43 -1.19
C VAL A 458 6.44 5.85 -1.06
N ASP A 459 5.50 6.51 -1.74
CA ASP A 459 4.09 6.15 -1.90
C ASP A 459 3.32 6.24 -0.58
N THR A 460 2.92 7.46 -0.24
CA THR A 460 2.21 7.76 1.01
C THR A 460 0.70 7.58 0.86
N HIS A 461 0.13 6.71 1.70
CA HIS A 461 -1.29 6.32 1.65
C HIS A 461 -2.11 6.85 2.81
N ALA A 462 -1.48 7.06 3.97
CA ALA A 462 -2.16 7.47 5.18
C ALA A 462 -1.29 8.41 5.99
N MET A 463 -1.91 9.43 6.57
CA MET A 463 -1.25 10.33 7.50
C MET A 463 -2.28 10.83 8.50
N GLU A 464 -1.94 10.76 9.80
CA GLU A 464 -2.87 11.16 10.86
C GLU A 464 -2.13 11.91 11.96
N VAL A 465 -2.73 13.02 12.42
CA VAL A 465 -2.19 13.88 13.47
C VAL A 465 -2.83 13.50 14.80
N ALA A 466 -2.02 13.22 15.82
CA ALA A 466 -2.54 12.79 17.11
C ALA A 466 -3.33 13.93 17.80
N PRO A 467 -4.64 13.77 18.09
CA PRO A 467 -5.44 14.86 18.63
C PRO A 467 -5.00 15.34 20.01
N SER A 468 -4.46 14.44 20.83
CA SER A 468 -3.96 14.77 22.17
C SER A 468 -2.62 15.50 22.15
N THR A 469 -1.85 15.38 21.07
CA THR A 469 -0.48 15.89 20.96
C THR A 469 -0.16 16.15 19.49
N PRO A 470 -0.57 17.30 18.91
CA PRO A 470 -0.49 17.53 17.47
C PRO A 470 0.93 17.60 16.87
N SER A 471 1.98 17.65 17.71
CA SER A 471 3.35 17.45 17.24
C SER A 471 3.66 16.00 16.88
N THR A 472 2.81 15.06 17.30
CA THR A 472 2.91 13.64 16.96
C THR A 472 2.07 13.32 15.73
N ILE A 473 2.71 12.79 14.71
CA ILE A 473 2.08 12.42 13.44
C ILE A 473 2.51 11.01 13.08
N TYR A 474 1.57 10.20 12.61
CA TYR A 474 1.84 8.87 12.07
C TYR A 474 1.66 8.90 10.56
N LEU A 475 2.54 8.23 9.83
CA LEU A 475 2.58 8.20 8.37
C LEU A 475 2.75 6.75 7.89
N GLY A 476 1.85 6.34 6.99
CA GLY A 476 1.83 5.03 6.35
C GLY A 476 2.18 5.14 4.87
N THR A 477 3.10 4.29 4.43
CA THR A 477 3.55 4.22 3.03
C THR A 477 3.65 2.76 2.56
N ASP A 478 4.08 2.52 1.31
CA ASP A 478 4.38 1.17 0.81
C ASP A 478 5.49 0.47 1.62
N GLY A 479 6.32 1.24 2.33
CA GLY A 479 7.38 0.74 3.20
C GLY A 479 7.00 0.58 4.67
N GLY A 480 5.73 0.75 5.04
CA GLY A 480 5.25 0.55 6.40
C GLY A 480 4.97 1.84 7.17
N ILE A 481 5.24 1.84 8.48
CA ILE A 481 4.78 2.86 9.42
C ILE A 481 5.92 3.73 9.98
N TYR A 482 5.69 5.04 10.01
CA TYR A 482 6.62 6.05 10.51
C TYR A 482 5.93 6.97 11.52
N LYS A 483 6.73 7.57 12.40
CA LYS A 483 6.27 8.56 13.38
C LYS A 483 7.17 9.78 13.40
N SER A 484 6.54 10.95 13.47
CA SER A 484 7.16 12.22 13.83
C SER A 484 6.68 12.64 15.21
N THR A 485 7.55 13.31 15.97
CA THR A 485 7.20 13.98 17.24
C THR A 485 7.47 15.49 17.21
N ASP A 486 7.83 16.01 16.04
CA ASP A 486 8.22 17.39 15.76
C ASP A 486 7.40 18.00 14.62
N SER A 487 6.11 17.66 14.56
CA SER A 487 5.16 18.18 13.58
C SER A 487 5.57 17.89 12.13
N GLY A 488 6.02 16.66 11.86
CA GLY A 488 6.31 16.18 10.51
C GLY A 488 7.64 16.66 9.93
N ALA A 489 8.51 17.27 10.73
CA ALA A 489 9.82 17.75 10.29
C ALA A 489 10.83 16.60 10.16
N THR A 490 10.80 15.62 11.07
CA THR A 490 11.61 14.40 11.00
C THR A 490 10.79 13.15 11.26
N TRP A 491 11.22 12.02 10.68
CA TRP A 491 10.51 10.74 10.74
C TRP A 491 11.39 9.64 11.34
N THR A 492 10.78 8.83 12.21
CA THR A 492 11.35 7.61 12.77
C THR A 492 10.56 6.41 12.25
N SER A 493 11.25 5.42 11.67
CA SER A 493 10.62 4.16 11.28
C SER A 493 10.15 3.40 12.52
N LEU A 494 8.90 2.94 12.50
CA LEU A 494 8.29 2.10 13.53
C LEU A 494 8.20 0.62 13.08
N ASN A 495 8.83 0.28 11.96
CA ASN A 495 8.89 -1.07 11.43
C ASN A 495 9.84 -1.93 12.29
N ASN A 496 9.31 -2.96 12.94
CA ASN A 496 10.05 -3.87 13.81
C ASN A 496 9.52 -5.31 13.70
N SER A 497 10.08 -6.23 14.49
CA SER A 497 9.77 -7.67 14.38
C SER A 497 8.36 -8.08 14.78
N GLN A 498 7.58 -7.17 15.37
CA GLN A 498 6.18 -7.40 15.73
C GLN A 498 5.22 -6.86 14.66
N PHE A 499 5.71 -6.13 13.66
CA PHE A 499 4.92 -5.59 12.55
C PHE A 499 5.23 -6.37 11.26
N SER A 500 4.44 -7.40 10.99
CA SER A 500 4.66 -8.34 9.90
C SER A 500 3.75 -8.06 8.69
N ALA A 501 3.81 -6.83 8.16
CA ALA A 501 3.00 -6.41 7.02
C ALA A 501 3.67 -6.62 5.64
N THR A 502 4.89 -7.18 5.61
CA THR A 502 5.67 -7.37 4.38
C THR A 502 4.88 -8.11 3.29
N GLN A 503 4.72 -7.48 2.13
CA GLN A 503 4.02 -8.07 0.99
C GLN A 503 4.99 -8.86 0.12
N PHE A 504 4.86 -10.18 0.16
CA PHE A 504 5.53 -11.09 -0.77
C PHE A 504 4.67 -11.28 -2.02
N MET A 505 5.20 -10.86 -3.16
CA MET A 505 4.54 -11.01 -4.46
C MET A 505 4.74 -12.41 -5.06
N SER A 506 5.82 -13.08 -4.66
CA SER A 506 6.13 -14.46 -5.08
C SER A 506 7.11 -15.10 -4.10
N LEU A 507 7.04 -16.43 -4.01
CA LEU A 507 7.94 -17.26 -3.23
C LEU A 507 8.49 -18.38 -4.12
N ASP A 508 9.73 -18.79 -3.87
CA ASP A 508 10.34 -19.97 -4.46
C ASP A 508 11.05 -20.78 -3.36
N LEU A 509 10.88 -22.10 -3.39
CA LEU A 509 11.40 -23.01 -2.38
C LEU A 509 12.59 -23.76 -2.97
N HIS A 510 13.65 -23.95 -2.17
CA HIS A 510 14.74 -24.79 -2.63
C HIS A 510 14.26 -26.24 -2.77
N PRO A 511 14.55 -26.94 -3.89
CA PRO A 511 14.00 -28.26 -4.17
C PRO A 511 14.45 -29.36 -3.19
N THR A 512 15.52 -29.12 -2.44
CA THR A 512 16.12 -30.12 -1.53
C THR A 512 16.57 -29.57 -0.18
N ASP A 513 16.50 -28.26 0.05
CA ASP A 513 16.95 -27.63 1.30
C ASP A 513 15.78 -26.88 1.92
N PRO A 514 15.05 -27.47 2.87
CA PRO A 514 13.87 -26.84 3.44
C PRO A 514 14.19 -25.56 4.23
N ASN A 515 15.47 -25.30 4.54
CA ASN A 515 15.89 -24.08 5.21
C ASN A 515 16.25 -22.97 4.23
N PHE A 516 16.33 -23.24 2.91
CA PHE A 516 16.60 -22.21 1.92
C PHE A 516 15.34 -21.87 1.12
N SER A 517 14.90 -20.62 1.18
CA SER A 517 13.76 -20.13 0.40
C SER A 517 13.96 -18.68 -0.01
N LEU A 518 13.37 -18.30 -1.13
CA LEU A 518 13.45 -16.95 -1.70
C LEU A 518 12.06 -16.34 -1.79
N GLY A 519 11.98 -15.04 -1.57
CA GLY A 519 10.74 -14.29 -1.73
C GLY A 519 10.98 -12.91 -2.33
N GLY A 520 10.22 -12.58 -3.37
CA GLY A 520 10.19 -11.23 -3.93
C GLY A 520 9.19 -10.37 -3.17
N THR A 521 9.66 -9.27 -2.58
CA THR A 521 8.83 -8.31 -1.83
C THR A 521 8.50 -7.10 -2.68
N GLN A 522 7.30 -6.54 -2.50
CA GLN A 522 6.90 -5.27 -3.11
C GLN A 522 7.94 -4.19 -2.80
N ASP A 523 8.45 -3.52 -3.84
CA ASP A 523 9.42 -2.42 -3.83
C ASP A 523 10.74 -2.64 -3.09
N ASN A 524 10.93 -3.78 -2.44
CA ASN A 524 12.02 -4.01 -1.49
C ASN A 524 12.96 -5.15 -1.89
N GLY A 525 12.84 -5.62 -3.14
CA GLY A 525 13.76 -6.57 -3.75
C GLY A 525 13.48 -8.02 -3.35
N THR A 526 14.54 -8.83 -3.28
CA THR A 526 14.44 -10.27 -2.99
C THR A 526 15.08 -10.56 -1.63
N ASN A 527 14.31 -11.22 -0.77
CA ASN A 527 14.76 -11.71 0.53
C ASN A 527 15.02 -13.22 0.46
N PHE A 528 15.97 -13.70 1.26
CA PHE A 528 16.25 -15.12 1.40
C PHE A 528 16.14 -15.54 2.87
N TYR A 529 15.53 -16.69 3.09
CA TYR A 529 15.53 -17.41 4.36
C TYR A 529 16.63 -18.48 4.27
N GLN A 530 17.46 -18.60 5.32
CA GLN A 530 18.53 -19.59 5.46
C GLN A 530 18.72 -20.00 6.91
#